data_AF-A0A2A9N9G7-F1
#
_entry.id   AF-A0A2A9N9G7-F1
#
_cell.length_a   1.000
_cell.length_b   1.000
_cell.length_c   1.000
_cell.angle_alpha   90.00
_cell.angle_beta   90.00
_cell.angle_gamma   90.00
#
_symmetry.space_group_name_H-M   'P 1'
#
loop_
_entity.id
_entity.type
_entity.pdbx_description
1 polymer ?
#
loop_
_entity_poly.entity_id
_entity_poly.type
_entity_poly.pdbx_seq_one_letter_code
_entity_poly.pdbx_strand_id
1 'polypeptide(L)'
;QVVDIFFERLNIHRPVLSRQEFDEIVAKVYEGRGCNPGQFCGVYLVLALGLLSERNHRAWTTSDGASFGLDDGSGGLLGVSPGWPSHEVFFEGAPSIKPDFRASVSGLQTLILFHWYMTTEV
;
A
#
# COMPACT_ATOMS: atom_id res chain seq x y z
N GLN A 1 -0.67 6.49 9.15
CA GLN A 1 0.30 5.49 9.65
C GLN A 1 0.81 4.57 8.56
N VAL A 2 -0.01 3.68 7.97
CA VAL A 2 0.43 2.80 6.86
C VAL A 2 0.98 3.59 5.65
N VAL A 3 0.34 4.70 5.33
CA VAL A 3 0.79 5.64 4.28
C VAL A 3 2.16 6.22 4.61
N ASP A 4 2.39 6.59 5.87
CA ASP A 4 3.68 7.14 6.32
C ASP A 4 4.80 6.10 6.15
N ILE A 5 4.54 4.83 6.49
CA ILE A 5 5.47 3.71 6.27
C ILE A 5 5.83 3.57 4.78
N PHE A 6 4.85 3.68 3.88
CA PHE A 6 5.11 3.65 2.43
C PHE A 6 6.02 4.80 1.99
N PHE A 7 5.71 6.03 2.40
CA PHE A 7 6.48 7.21 2.01
C PHE A 7 7.89 7.24 2.62
N GLU A 8 8.06 6.74 3.85
CA GLU A 8 9.32 6.73 4.57
C GLU A 8 10.24 5.56 4.20
N ARG A 9 9.70 4.41 3.74
CA ARG A 9 10.53 3.21 3.51
C ARG A 9 10.66 2.82 2.05
N LEU A 10 9.59 2.96 1.27
CA LEU A 10 9.56 2.53 -0.13
C LEU A 10 9.80 3.67 -1.12
N ASN A 11 9.32 4.87 -0.80
CA ASN A 11 9.26 5.97 -1.76
C ASN A 11 10.52 6.85 -1.84
N ILE A 12 11.57 6.58 -1.04
CA ILE A 12 12.80 7.39 -0.98
C ILE A 12 13.62 7.29 -2.26
N HIS A 13 13.71 6.10 -2.88
CA HIS A 13 14.62 5.86 -4.00
C HIS A 13 14.00 6.09 -5.38
N ARG A 14 12.66 6.15 -5.48
CA ARG A 14 11.96 6.46 -6.73
C ARG A 14 10.56 7.06 -6.46
N PRO A 15 10.43 8.38 -6.26
CA PRO A 15 9.14 8.97 -5.93
C PRO A 15 8.12 8.76 -7.06
N VAL A 16 7.14 7.87 -6.85
CA VAL A 16 6.05 7.63 -7.81
C VAL A 16 4.93 8.66 -7.62
N LEU A 17 4.66 9.01 -6.37
CA LEU A 17 3.74 10.05 -5.94
C LEU A 17 4.45 10.90 -4.87
N SER A 18 4.18 12.20 -4.84
CA SER A 18 4.51 13.01 -3.67
C SER A 18 3.44 12.83 -2.58
N ARG A 19 3.80 13.12 -1.33
CA ARG A 19 2.86 13.03 -0.20
C ARG A 19 1.67 13.97 -0.39
N GLN A 20 1.94 15.19 -0.86
CA GLN A 20 0.91 16.18 -1.14
C GLN A 20 -0.07 15.69 -2.22
N GLU A 21 0.43 15.16 -3.34
CA GLU A 21 -0.43 14.63 -4.41
C GLU A 21 -1.27 13.44 -3.94
N PHE A 22 -0.69 12.57 -3.09
CA PHE A 22 -1.42 11.44 -2.54
C PHE A 22 -2.55 11.89 -1.62
N ASP A 23 -2.30 12.85 -0.72
CA ASP A 23 -3.32 13.37 0.18
C ASP A 23 -4.47 14.04 -0.60
N GLU A 24 -4.15 14.76 -1.69
CA GLU A 24 -5.15 15.31 -2.61
C GLU A 24 -5.96 14.24 -3.34
N ILE A 25 -5.33 13.14 -3.76
CA ILE A 25 -6.01 12.01 -4.39
C ILE A 25 -6.94 11.33 -3.39
N VAL A 26 -6.48 11.08 -2.16
CA VAL A 26 -7.28 10.47 -1.10
C VAL A 26 -8.48 11.35 -0.76
N ALA A 27 -8.29 12.67 -0.63
CA ALA A 27 -9.39 13.60 -0.43
C ALA A 27 -10.42 13.52 -1.57
N LYS A 28 -9.99 13.48 -2.84
CA LYS A 28 -10.89 13.32 -3.99
C LYS A 28 -11.67 12.01 -3.94
N VAL A 29 -11.02 10.91 -3.53
CA VAL A 29 -11.65 9.59 -3.40
C VAL A 29 -12.72 9.61 -2.29
N TYR A 30 -12.42 10.17 -1.12
CA TYR A 30 -13.38 10.27 -0.01
C TYR A 30 -14.56 11.21 -0.30
N GLU A 31 -14.31 12.31 -1.00
CA GLU A 31 -15.34 13.27 -1.38
C GLU A 31 -16.21 12.78 -2.55
N GLY A 32 -15.91 11.61 -3.12
CA GLY A 32 -16.63 11.06 -4.28
C GLY A 32 -16.51 11.92 -5.53
N ARG A 33 -15.47 12.78 -5.62
CA ARG A 33 -15.19 13.54 -6.84
C ARG A 33 -14.70 12.57 -7.91
N GLY A 34 -14.87 12.93 -9.19
CA GLY A 34 -14.51 12.10 -10.35
C GLY A 34 -13.03 11.70 -10.39
N CYS A 35 -12.68 10.66 -9.63
CA CYS A 35 -11.36 10.06 -9.61
C CYS A 35 -11.19 9.16 -10.82
N ASN A 36 -10.01 9.23 -11.43
CA ASN A 36 -9.66 8.30 -12.48
C ASN A 36 -9.44 6.90 -11.88
N PRO A 37 -9.75 5.82 -12.61
CA PRO A 37 -9.54 4.44 -12.14
C PRO A 37 -8.11 4.18 -11.63
N GLY A 38 -7.10 4.77 -12.27
CA GLY A 38 -5.71 4.67 -11.82
C GLY A 38 -5.44 5.37 -10.49
N GLN A 39 -6.08 6.50 -10.19
CA GLN A 39 -5.92 7.16 -8.89
C GLN A 39 -6.51 6.30 -7.76
N PHE A 40 -7.68 5.72 -8.01
CA PHE A 40 -8.33 4.83 -7.05
C PHE A 40 -7.50 3.55 -6.84
N CYS A 41 -7.05 2.91 -7.91
CA CYS A 41 -6.17 1.74 -7.84
C CYS A 41 -4.84 2.05 -7.15
N GLY A 42 -4.23 3.20 -7.43
CA GLY A 42 -2.99 3.65 -6.79
C GLY A 42 -3.12 3.81 -5.27
N VAL A 43 -4.26 4.30 -4.77
CA VAL A 43 -4.51 4.38 -3.31
C VAL A 43 -4.52 3.00 -2.67
N TYR A 44 -5.19 2.03 -3.29
CA TYR A 44 -5.24 0.65 -2.79
C TYR A 44 -3.86 0.00 -2.80
N LEU A 45 -3.06 0.23 -3.85
CA LEU A 45 -1.70 -0.31 -3.95
C LEU A 45 -0.74 0.33 -2.93
N VAL A 46 -0.85 1.63 -2.66
CA VAL A 46 -0.04 2.30 -1.61
C VAL A 46 -0.35 1.70 -0.24
N LEU A 47 -1.64 1.44 0.06
CA LEU A 47 -2.03 0.78 1.30
C LEU A 47 -1.49 -0.65 1.39
N ALA A 48 -1.62 -1.44 0.32
CA ALA A 48 -1.10 -2.80 0.26
C ALA A 48 0.43 -2.84 0.44
N LEU A 49 1.17 -1.94 -0.23
CA LEU A 49 2.62 -1.83 -0.13
C LEU A 49 3.09 -1.38 1.25
N GLY A 50 2.40 -0.42 1.88
CA GLY A 50 2.72 0.01 3.24
C GLY A 50 2.59 -1.15 4.24
N LEU A 51 1.51 -1.93 4.13
CA LEU A 51 1.28 -3.12 4.96
C LEU A 51 2.30 -4.23 4.70
N LEU A 52 2.62 -4.48 3.42
CA LEU A 52 3.62 -5.49 3.04
C LEU A 52 5.02 -5.10 3.52
N SER A 53 5.40 -3.82 3.44
CA SER A 53 6.67 -3.31 3.97
C SER A 53 6.77 -3.47 5.48
N GLU A 54 5.69 -3.19 6.20
CA GLU A 54 5.65 -3.38 7.65
C GLU A 54 5.83 -4.86 8.01
N ARG A 55 5.11 -5.76 7.33
CA ARG A 55 5.22 -7.21 7.51
C ARG A 55 6.64 -7.70 7.21
N ASN A 56 7.21 -7.27 6.09
CA ASN A 56 8.56 -7.64 5.69
C ASN A 56 9.57 -7.18 6.76
N HIS A 57 9.50 -5.91 7.19
CA HIS A 57 10.37 -5.37 8.23
C HIS A 57 10.31 -6.18 9.54
N ARG A 58 9.12 -6.60 9.98
CA ARG A 58 8.96 -7.46 11.17
C ARG A 58 9.59 -8.83 10.99
N ALA A 59 9.51 -9.43 9.80
CA ALA A 59 10.16 -10.71 9.52
C ALA A 59 11.69 -10.61 9.70
N TRP A 60 12.30 -9.54 9.16
CA TRP A 60 13.74 -9.29 9.30
C TRP A 60 14.17 -8.94 10.73
N THR A 61 13.37 -8.17 11.48
CA THR A 61 13.71 -7.85 12.88
C THR A 61 13.51 -9.03 13.82
N THR A 62 12.58 -9.95 13.50
CA THR A 62 12.34 -11.16 14.30
C THR A 62 13.42 -12.22 14.08
N SER A 63 14.04 -12.25 12.89
CA SER A 63 15.16 -13.18 12.62
C SER A 63 16.46 -12.81 13.34
N ASP A 64 16.67 -11.54 13.69
CA ASP A 64 17.90 -11.05 14.34
C ASP A 64 17.84 -11.02 15.88
N GLY A 65 16.69 -11.32 16.47
CA GLY A 65 16.49 -11.25 17.93
C GLY A 65 15.43 -12.23 18.43
N ALA A 66 15.86 -13.44 18.80
CA ALA A 66 14.99 -14.40 19.46
C ALA A 66 14.51 -13.86 20.83
N SER A 67 13.22 -13.54 20.93
CA SER A 67 12.47 -13.56 22.19
C SER A 67 10.99 -13.84 21.91
N PHE A 68 10.48 -14.84 22.62
CA PHE A 68 9.14 -15.40 22.58
C PHE A 68 8.02 -14.38 22.84
N GLY A 69 6.90 -14.55 22.13
CA GLY A 69 5.66 -13.82 22.42
C GLY A 69 4.49 -14.21 21.53
N LEU A 70 4.00 -15.44 21.70
CA LEU A 70 2.61 -15.90 21.51
C LEU A 70 1.94 -15.70 20.12
N ASP A 71 1.70 -16.86 19.49
CA ASP A 71 0.45 -17.24 18.82
C ASP A 71 -0.73 -16.26 19.03
N ASP A 72 -1.09 -15.53 17.97
CA ASP A 72 -2.49 -15.37 17.55
C ASP A 72 -2.50 -14.82 16.12
N GLY A 73 -3.34 -15.40 15.26
CA GLY A 73 -3.54 -15.04 13.86
C GLY A 73 -4.14 -13.65 13.61
N SER A 74 -3.91 -12.68 14.50
CA SER A 74 -4.40 -11.31 14.45
C SER A 74 -3.44 -10.33 15.16
N GLY A 75 -2.13 -10.56 15.01
CA GLY A 75 -1.06 -9.81 15.68
C GLY A 75 -0.80 -8.41 15.12
N GLY A 76 -1.73 -7.49 15.42
CA GLY A 76 -1.61 -6.03 15.38
C GLY A 76 -0.48 -5.46 14.53
N LEU A 77 -0.81 -5.03 13.32
CA LEU A 77 -0.04 -4.01 12.60
C LEU A 77 0.06 -2.78 13.54
N LEU A 78 1.25 -2.21 13.71
CA LEU A 78 1.47 -1.08 14.60
C LEU A 78 0.46 0.04 14.28
N GLY A 79 -0.48 0.26 15.20
CA GLY A 79 -1.48 1.33 15.11
C GLY A 79 -2.61 1.10 14.11
N VAL A 80 -2.76 -0.10 13.54
CA VAL A 80 -3.91 -0.44 12.71
C VAL A 80 -4.92 -1.21 13.57
N SER A 81 -6.14 -0.69 13.66
CA SER A 81 -7.22 -1.22 14.50
C SER A 81 -7.42 -2.73 14.26
N PRO A 82 -7.75 -3.55 15.29
CA PRO A 82 -7.82 -5.02 15.22
C PRO A 82 -8.97 -5.61 14.36
N GLY A 83 -9.23 -5.01 13.19
CA GLY A 83 -10.15 -5.47 12.15
C GLY A 83 -9.78 -4.93 10.77
N TRP A 84 -8.53 -4.48 10.58
CA TRP A 84 -8.08 -3.94 9.30
C TRP A 84 -7.77 -5.05 8.30
N PRO A 85 -8.10 -4.87 6.99
CA PRO A 85 -7.86 -5.90 5.99
C PRO A 85 -6.37 -6.20 5.80
N SER A 86 -6.06 -7.45 5.41
CA SER A 86 -4.72 -7.83 4.97
C SER A 86 -4.30 -7.07 3.70
N HIS A 87 -2.99 -6.96 3.45
CA HIS A 87 -2.46 -6.36 2.22
C HIS A 87 -2.99 -7.06 0.96
N GLU A 88 -3.28 -8.37 1.04
CA GLU A 88 -3.88 -9.16 -0.04
C GLU A 88 -5.28 -8.68 -0.40
N VAL A 89 -6.11 -8.33 0.58
CA VAL A 89 -7.45 -7.75 0.35
C VAL A 89 -7.34 -6.37 -0.30
N PHE A 90 -6.34 -5.59 0.15
CA PHE A 90 -5.70 -4.48 -0.53
C PHE A 90 -5.55 -4.70 -2.04
N PHE A 91 -4.73 -5.69 -2.33
CA PHE A 91 -4.26 -5.99 -3.65
C PHE A 91 -5.36 -6.56 -4.55
N GLU A 92 -6.20 -7.47 -4.09
CA GLU A 92 -7.32 -8.05 -4.85
C GLU A 92 -8.44 -7.04 -5.15
N GLY A 93 -8.62 -6.06 -4.26
CA GLY A 93 -9.51 -4.92 -4.50
C GLY A 93 -9.04 -4.02 -5.64
N ALA A 94 -7.72 -3.90 -5.85
CA ALA A 94 -7.12 -2.99 -6.83
C ALA A 94 -7.39 -3.35 -8.32
N PRO A 95 -7.28 -4.61 -8.79
CA PRO A 95 -7.57 -5.03 -10.17
C PRO A 95 -9.06 -5.27 -10.44
N SER A 96 -9.88 -5.39 -9.38
CA SER A 96 -11.34 -5.47 -9.51
C SER A 96 -11.93 -4.19 -10.12
N ILE A 97 -11.22 -3.06 -9.97
CA ILE A 97 -11.43 -1.87 -10.78
C ILE A 97 -10.80 -2.16 -12.13
N LYS A 98 -11.59 -2.63 -13.11
CA LYS A 98 -11.18 -2.78 -14.52
C LYS A 98 -10.37 -1.54 -14.90
N PRO A 99 -9.05 -1.64 -14.99
CA PRO A 99 -8.28 -0.46 -15.15
C PRO A 99 -8.32 -0.20 -16.64
N ASP A 100 -9.28 0.60 -17.05
CA ASP A 100 -9.24 1.29 -18.33
C ASP A 100 -8.10 2.30 -18.21
N PHE A 101 -6.87 1.79 -18.17
CA PHE A 101 -5.61 2.52 -18.12
C PHE A 101 -5.43 3.19 -19.47
N ARG A 102 -6.35 4.11 -19.81
CA ARG A 102 -6.09 5.13 -20.82
C ARG A 102 -4.73 5.72 -20.51
N ALA A 103 -3.90 5.93 -21.53
CA ALA A 103 -2.54 6.45 -21.43
C ALA A 103 -2.51 7.76 -20.62
N SER A 104 -2.39 7.62 -19.31
CA SER A 104 -2.54 8.67 -18.32
C SER A 104 -1.45 8.46 -17.28
N VAL A 105 -0.94 9.57 -16.76
CA VAL A 105 0.14 9.56 -15.76
C VAL A 105 -0.24 8.73 -14.54
N SER A 106 -1.50 8.81 -14.09
CA SER A 106 -2.02 7.99 -13.00
C SER A 106 -2.02 6.48 -13.29
N GLY A 107 -2.25 6.09 -14.55
CA GLY A 107 -2.17 4.68 -14.95
C GLY A 107 -0.74 4.16 -14.89
N LEU A 108 0.22 4.96 -15.38
CA LEU A 108 1.65 4.63 -15.30
C LEU A 108 2.11 4.50 -13.84
N GLN A 109 1.74 5.46 -12.99
CA GLN A 109 2.05 5.44 -11.55
C GLN A 109 1.51 4.17 -10.89
N THR A 110 0.27 3.80 -11.20
CA THR A 110 -0.35 2.57 -10.69
C THR A 110 0.40 1.32 -11.15
N LEU A 111 0.79 1.24 -12.42
CA LEU A 111 1.56 0.11 -12.94
C LEU A 111 2.94 -0.02 -12.28
N ILE A 112 3.59 1.10 -11.98
CA ILE A 112 4.86 1.09 -11.24
C ILE A 112 4.65 0.55 -9.82
N LEU A 113 3.62 1.03 -9.10
CA LEU A 113 3.28 0.53 -7.76
C LEU A 113 2.91 -0.96 -7.79
N PHE A 114 2.18 -1.39 -8.81
CA PHE A 114 1.82 -2.79 -9.01
C PHE A 114 3.07 -3.66 -9.22
N HIS A 115 3.98 -3.20 -10.08
CA HIS A 115 5.25 -3.89 -10.29
C HIS A 115 6.05 -4.00 -8.98
N TRP A 116 6.10 -2.94 -8.19
CA TRP A 116 6.80 -2.95 -6.90
C TRP A 116 6.18 -3.93 -5.90
N TYR A 117 4.86 -4.03 -5.88
CA TYR A 117 4.17 -5.00 -5.05
C TYR A 117 4.56 -6.43 -5.46
N MET A 118 4.46 -6.74 -6.76
CA MET A 118 4.85 -8.05 -7.30
C MET A 118 6.32 -8.41 -7.02
N THR A 119 7.23 -7.43 -7.02
CA THR A 119 8.65 -7.71 -6.72
C THR A 119 8.94 -7.86 -5.23
N THR A 120 8.07 -7.34 -4.35
CA THR A 120 8.26 -7.38 -2.89
C THR A 120 7.59 -8.61 -2.25
N GLU A 121 6.63 -9.22 -2.93
CA GLU A 121 5.92 -10.43 -2.47
C GLU A 121 6.71 -11.74 -2.70
N VAL A 122 7.79 -11.71 -3.50
CA VAL A 122 8.61 -12.89 -3.84
C VAL A 122 9.62 -13.23 -2.74
#